data_AF-A0A1I3YET4-F1
#
_entry.id   AF-A0A1I3YET4-F1
#
_cell.length_a   1.000
_cell.length_b   1.000
_cell.length_c   1.000
_cell.angle_alpha   90.00
_cell.angle_beta   90.00
_cell.angle_gamma   90.00
#
_symmetry.space_group_name_H-M   'P 1'
#
loop_
_entity.id
_entity.type
_entity.pdbx_description
1 polymer ?
#
loop_
_entity_poly.entity_id
_entity_poly.type
_entity_poly.pdbx_seq_one_letter_code
_entity_poly.pdbx_strand_id
1 'polypeptide(L)'
;MSRVSDTRQRTRETAAALVADGRRPHELTVDLIYAAIQQGSRTTINDELKLWKDERAKADAVGADLPPAIADAMRSLWVAAVEQGEKVFNEHRQALESDLDAQKRAYDDVAVERDAAQATVHQLQHEVSQLREQGIEVQQQLTRETEAKRDALGQVQSLQHEVAAVRTDMAQQLEAARQAHDRLTTEFQATVAARDATFQVERDKANARVEAAQARMLQETDAAREGQRQAEQQLAKLRQRSEDQQTSLTELRLNMARIRRELADGEARLAAMTSVTGERDQLALELAATRGQVSGLTLALQSAEARAVAAESQLTVGHKRRQSKQK
;
A
#
# COMPACT_ATOMS: atom_id res chain seq x y z
N MET A 1 -114.13 -39.78 44.81
CA MET A 1 -114.40 -41.08 44.17
C MET A 1 -114.42 -42.16 45.24
N SER A 2 -115.60 -42.64 45.61
CA SER A 2 -115.81 -43.59 46.72
C SER A 2 -115.15 -44.92 46.39
N ARG A 3 -114.24 -45.41 47.24
CA ARG A 3 -113.61 -46.73 47.13
C ARG A 3 -114.69 -47.79 47.33
N VAL A 4 -115.36 -48.20 46.25
CA VAL A 4 -116.18 -49.40 46.23
C VAL A 4 -115.25 -50.53 46.67
N SER A 5 -115.55 -51.16 47.81
CA SER A 5 -114.78 -52.30 48.28
C SER A 5 -114.81 -53.36 47.18
N ASP A 6 -113.64 -53.82 46.75
CA ASP A 6 -113.43 -54.84 45.72
C ASP A 6 -114.44 -56.01 45.85
N THR A 7 -114.74 -56.43 47.09
CA THR A 7 -115.78 -57.42 47.40
C THR A 7 -117.18 -57.06 46.89
N ARG A 8 -117.64 -55.81 47.06
CA ARG A 8 -118.96 -55.36 46.61
C ARG A 8 -119.07 -55.34 45.09
N GLN A 9 -118.03 -54.83 44.42
CA GLN A 9 -117.97 -54.81 42.95
C GLN A 9 -117.98 -56.24 42.39
N ARG A 10 -117.10 -57.11 42.90
CA ARG A 10 -117.04 -58.53 42.49
C ARG A 10 -118.32 -59.29 42.80
N THR A 11 -119.00 -58.97 43.90
CA THR A 11 -120.34 -59.52 44.23
C THR A 11 -121.36 -59.17 43.13
N ARG A 12 -121.41 -57.90 42.70
CA ARG A 12 -122.30 -57.46 41.62
C ARG A 12 -121.96 -58.11 40.28
N GLU A 13 -120.68 -58.16 39.93
CA GLU A 13 -120.19 -58.78 38.68
C GLU A 13 -120.52 -60.27 38.63
N THR A 14 -120.30 -60.98 39.73
CA THR A 14 -120.60 -62.41 39.85
C THR A 14 -122.11 -62.68 39.81
N ALA A 15 -122.91 -61.86 40.51
CA ALA A 15 -124.36 -61.97 40.45
C ALA A 15 -124.89 -61.73 39.03
N ALA A 16 -124.35 -60.74 38.32
CA ALA A 16 -124.69 -60.46 36.93
C ALA A 16 -124.28 -61.61 35.99
N ALA A 17 -123.07 -62.15 36.13
CA ALA A 17 -122.59 -63.29 35.34
C ALA A 17 -123.47 -64.53 35.54
N LEU A 18 -123.83 -64.86 36.78
CA LEU A 18 -124.70 -66.01 37.08
C LEU A 18 -126.10 -65.87 36.46
N VAL A 19 -126.64 -64.65 36.40
CA VAL A 19 -127.93 -64.40 35.72
C VAL A 19 -127.80 -64.44 34.21
N ALA A 20 -126.68 -63.98 33.65
CA ALA A 20 -126.39 -64.11 32.23
C ALA A 20 -126.28 -65.60 31.81
N ASP A 21 -125.76 -66.46 32.70
CA ASP A 21 -125.72 -67.92 32.54
C ASP A 21 -127.10 -68.61 32.74
N GLY A 22 -128.17 -67.83 32.92
CA GLY A 22 -129.55 -68.31 32.94
C GLY A 22 -130.14 -68.59 34.33
N ARG A 23 -129.41 -68.30 35.43
CA ARG A 23 -129.98 -68.38 36.78
C ARG A 23 -130.99 -67.27 37.01
N ARG A 24 -132.05 -67.53 37.78
CA ARG A 24 -133.02 -66.48 38.14
C ARG A 24 -132.51 -65.67 39.34
N PRO A 25 -132.79 -64.35 39.44
CA PRO A 25 -132.31 -63.52 40.55
C PRO A 25 -132.68 -64.03 41.95
N HIS A 26 -133.81 -64.72 42.12
CA HIS A 26 -134.20 -65.29 43.41
C HIS A 26 -133.41 -66.55 43.79
N GLU A 27 -132.77 -67.23 42.83
CA GLU A 27 -131.95 -68.42 43.04
C GLU A 27 -130.52 -68.09 43.48
N LEU A 28 -130.09 -66.83 43.34
CA LEU A 28 -128.77 -66.39 43.80
C LEU A 28 -128.75 -66.34 45.33
N THR A 29 -127.97 -67.22 45.95
CA THR A 29 -127.76 -67.23 47.41
C THR A 29 -126.39 -66.66 47.76
N VAL A 30 -126.24 -66.23 49.02
CA VAL A 30 -124.96 -65.74 49.55
C VAL A 30 -123.86 -66.79 49.39
N ASP A 31 -124.16 -68.06 49.60
CA ASP A 31 -123.19 -69.15 49.48
C ASP A 31 -122.77 -69.40 48.02
N LEU A 32 -123.67 -69.22 47.05
CA LEU A 32 -123.33 -69.30 45.62
C LEU A 32 -122.37 -68.19 45.21
N ILE A 33 -122.62 -66.96 45.66
CA ILE A 33 -121.71 -65.84 45.41
C ILE A 33 -120.38 -66.03 46.14
N TYR A 34 -120.44 -66.42 47.42
CA TYR A 34 -119.24 -66.67 48.23
C TYR A 34 -118.38 -67.79 47.64
N ALA A 35 -118.98 -68.85 47.09
CA ALA A 35 -118.25 -69.93 46.43
C ALA A 35 -117.48 -69.45 45.19
N ALA A 36 -118.02 -68.46 44.47
CA ALA A 36 -117.41 -67.91 43.25
C ALA A 36 -116.34 -66.84 43.54
N ILE A 37 -116.54 -65.95 44.52
CA ILE A 37 -115.58 -64.87 44.82
C ILE A 37 -114.58 -65.24 45.92
N GLN A 38 -114.95 -66.16 46.83
CA GLN A 38 -114.15 -66.66 47.98
C GLN A 38 -113.50 -65.56 48.84
N GLN A 39 -114.09 -64.36 48.84
CA GLN A 39 -113.52 -63.15 49.44
C GLN A 39 -114.62 -62.31 50.08
N GLY A 40 -114.30 -61.71 51.24
CA GLY A 40 -115.19 -60.80 51.95
C GLY A 40 -116.14 -61.47 52.95
N SER A 41 -116.82 -60.67 53.75
CA SER A 41 -117.80 -61.16 54.74
C SER A 41 -119.10 -61.60 54.05
N ARG A 42 -119.68 -62.72 54.51
CA ARG A 42 -121.04 -63.16 54.11
C ARG A 42 -122.10 -62.07 54.34
N THR A 43 -121.94 -61.21 55.35
CA THR A 43 -122.87 -60.09 55.61
C THR A 43 -122.76 -59.03 54.51
N THR A 44 -121.55 -58.63 54.14
CA THR A 44 -121.31 -57.67 53.05
C THR A 44 -121.83 -58.19 51.71
N ILE A 45 -121.65 -59.49 51.44
CA ILE A 45 -122.19 -60.13 50.23
C ILE A 45 -123.71 -60.14 50.26
N ASN A 46 -124.32 -60.47 51.40
CA ASN A 46 -125.78 -60.50 51.53
C ASN A 46 -126.41 -59.11 51.34
N ASP A 47 -125.84 -58.08 51.97
CA ASP A 47 -126.33 -56.71 51.88
C ASP A 47 -126.21 -56.18 50.43
N GLU A 48 -125.06 -56.43 49.78
CA GLU A 48 -124.84 -56.02 48.40
C GLU A 48 -125.69 -56.81 47.41
N LEU A 49 -125.87 -58.12 47.64
CA LEU A 49 -126.72 -58.96 46.80
C LEU A 49 -128.19 -58.55 46.94
N LYS A 50 -128.64 -58.16 48.14
CA LYS A 50 -129.99 -57.63 48.35
C LYS A 50 -130.19 -56.31 47.61
N LEU A 51 -129.24 -55.37 47.73
CA LEU A 51 -129.26 -54.11 46.99
C LEU A 51 -129.26 -54.35 45.47
N TRP A 52 -128.41 -55.25 44.97
CA TRP A 52 -128.35 -55.60 43.56
C TRP A 52 -129.66 -56.23 43.07
N LYS A 53 -130.27 -57.12 43.85
CA LYS A 53 -131.58 -57.71 43.51
C LYS A 53 -132.69 -56.65 43.51
N ASP A 54 -132.69 -55.72 44.45
CA ASP A 54 -133.66 -54.63 44.52
C ASP A 54 -133.49 -53.64 43.34
N GLU A 55 -132.24 -53.29 43.00
CA GLU A 55 -131.91 -52.50 41.82
C GLU A 55 -132.34 -53.23 40.53
N ARG A 56 -132.12 -54.54 40.46
CA ARG A 56 -132.52 -55.36 39.31
C ARG A 56 -134.03 -55.48 39.19
N ALA A 57 -134.73 -55.70 40.29
CA ALA A 57 -136.19 -55.75 40.31
C ALA A 57 -136.80 -54.40 39.89
N LYS A 58 -136.22 -53.27 40.30
CA LYS A 58 -136.63 -51.95 39.82
C LYS A 58 -136.37 -51.76 38.32
N ALA A 59 -135.22 -52.21 37.82
CA ALA A 59 -134.91 -52.15 36.40
C ALA A 59 -135.83 -53.06 35.56
N ASP A 60 -136.09 -54.28 36.03
CA ASP A 60 -136.99 -55.24 35.39
C ASP A 60 -138.44 -54.75 35.43
N ALA A 61 -138.88 -54.07 36.50
CA ALA A 61 -140.21 -53.44 36.59
C ALA A 61 -140.37 -52.29 35.59
N VAL A 62 -139.37 -51.41 35.47
CA VAL A 62 -139.36 -50.35 34.44
C VAL A 62 -139.37 -50.94 33.04
N GLY A 63 -138.70 -52.08 32.82
CA GLY A 63 -138.74 -52.82 31.57
C GLY A 63 -140.07 -53.52 31.29
N ALA A 64 -140.78 -53.99 32.33
CA ALA A 64 -142.06 -54.68 32.24
C ALA A 64 -143.26 -53.73 32.03
N ASP A 65 -143.18 -52.52 32.59
CA ASP A 65 -144.20 -51.47 32.46
C ASP A 65 -144.09 -50.66 31.16
N LEU A 66 -142.99 -50.84 30.41
CA LEU A 66 -142.81 -50.18 29.12
C LEU A 66 -143.55 -50.97 28.02
N PRO A 67 -144.44 -50.32 27.24
CA PRO A 67 -144.98 -50.92 26.04
C PRO A 67 -143.85 -51.43 25.14
N PRO A 68 -143.96 -52.65 24.57
CA PRO A 68 -142.89 -53.26 23.76
C PRO A 68 -142.35 -52.31 22.67
N ALA A 69 -143.24 -51.56 22.02
CA ALA A 69 -142.88 -50.57 21.01
C ALA A 69 -141.95 -49.44 21.53
N ILE A 70 -142.12 -49.01 22.78
CA ILE A 70 -141.27 -47.97 23.39
C ILE A 70 -139.92 -48.58 23.81
N ALA A 71 -139.91 -49.81 24.34
CA ALA A 71 -138.68 -50.50 24.70
C ALA A 71 -137.80 -50.77 23.46
N ASP A 72 -138.41 -51.20 22.36
CA ASP A 72 -137.73 -51.41 21.08
C ASP A 72 -137.22 -50.09 20.49
N ALA A 73 -137.99 -49.00 20.58
CA ALA A 73 -137.54 -47.67 20.16
C ALA A 73 -136.36 -47.15 20.99
N MET A 74 -136.36 -47.34 22.32
CA MET A 74 -135.23 -46.95 23.18
C MET A 74 -133.97 -47.79 22.92
N ARG A 75 -134.12 -49.10 22.69
CA ARG A 75 -133.00 -49.97 22.29
C ARG A 75 -132.44 -49.56 20.95
N SER A 76 -133.31 -49.30 19.96
CA SER A 76 -132.90 -48.83 18.63
C SER A 76 -132.20 -47.48 18.70
N LEU A 77 -132.71 -46.53 19.49
CA LEU A 77 -132.07 -45.24 19.72
C LEU A 77 -130.70 -45.38 20.40
N TRP A 78 -130.59 -46.24 21.40
CA TRP A 78 -129.32 -46.50 22.07
C TRP A 78 -128.29 -47.13 21.13
N VAL A 79 -128.68 -48.15 20.35
CA VAL A 79 -127.82 -48.76 19.34
C VAL A 79 -127.35 -47.71 18.34
N ALA A 80 -128.26 -46.89 17.80
CA ALA A 80 -127.91 -45.81 16.87
C ALA A 80 -126.98 -44.77 17.50
N ALA A 81 -127.19 -44.41 18.77
CA ALA A 81 -126.34 -43.46 19.49
C ALA A 81 -124.93 -44.02 19.74
N VAL A 82 -124.81 -45.32 20.07
CA VAL A 82 -123.53 -46.00 20.23
C VAL A 82 -122.81 -46.12 18.89
N GLU A 83 -123.48 -46.56 17.83
CA GLU A 83 -122.91 -46.65 16.47
C GLU A 83 -122.42 -45.29 15.98
N GLN A 84 -123.22 -44.23 16.17
CA GLN A 84 -122.84 -42.88 15.81
C GLN A 84 -121.67 -42.36 16.68
N GLY A 85 -121.67 -42.67 17.98
CA GLY A 85 -120.60 -42.31 18.90
C GLY A 85 -119.28 -42.99 18.56
N GLU A 86 -119.30 -44.30 18.28
CA GLU A 86 -118.14 -45.07 17.84
C GLU A 86 -117.59 -44.56 16.51
N LYS A 87 -118.48 -44.21 15.57
CA LYS A 87 -118.06 -43.62 14.29
C LYS A 87 -117.32 -42.30 14.50
N VAL A 88 -117.91 -41.34 15.21
CA VAL A 88 -117.29 -40.04 15.47
C VAL A 88 -116.00 -40.20 16.29
N PHE A 89 -115.99 -41.09 17.28
CA PHE A 89 -114.80 -41.38 18.08
C PHE A 89 -113.66 -41.93 17.22
N ASN A 90 -113.95 -42.88 16.33
CA ASN A 90 -112.95 -43.45 15.42
C ASN A 90 -112.45 -42.43 14.40
N GLU A 91 -113.33 -41.58 13.85
CA GLU A 91 -112.94 -40.48 12.97
C GLU A 91 -111.99 -39.51 13.67
N HIS A 92 -112.32 -39.07 14.90
CA HIS A 92 -111.46 -38.19 15.68
C HIS A 92 -110.14 -38.86 16.08
N ARG A 93 -110.16 -40.14 16.45
CA ARG A 93 -108.96 -40.91 16.78
C ARG A 93 -108.02 -41.00 15.59
N GLN A 94 -108.54 -41.33 14.40
CA GLN A 94 -107.75 -41.40 13.18
C GLN A 94 -107.19 -40.04 12.77
N ALA A 95 -107.98 -38.96 12.91
CA ALA A 95 -107.50 -37.60 12.65
C ALA A 95 -106.34 -37.23 13.58
N LEU A 96 -106.47 -37.48 14.89
CA LEU A 96 -105.41 -37.21 15.86
C LEU A 96 -104.16 -38.08 15.65
N GLU A 97 -104.32 -39.35 15.28
CA GLU A 97 -103.20 -40.22 14.94
C GLU A 97 -102.46 -39.73 13.69
N SER A 98 -103.20 -39.30 12.65
CA SER A 98 -102.64 -38.70 11.44
C SER A 98 -101.92 -37.37 11.73
N ASP A 99 -102.52 -36.50 12.54
CA ASP A 99 -101.91 -35.23 12.93
C ASP A 99 -100.64 -35.45 13.75
N LEU A 100 -100.66 -36.41 14.68
CA LEU A 100 -99.47 -36.77 15.47
C LEU A 100 -98.34 -37.28 14.57
N ASP A 101 -98.64 -38.13 13.59
CA ASP A 101 -97.65 -38.64 12.65
C ASP A 101 -97.12 -37.54 11.73
N ALA A 102 -97.96 -36.60 11.30
CA ALA A 102 -97.54 -35.43 10.54
C ALA A 102 -96.61 -34.52 11.36
N GLN A 103 -96.95 -34.26 12.63
CA GLN A 103 -96.12 -33.46 13.53
C GLN A 103 -94.79 -34.13 13.86
N LYS A 104 -94.77 -35.46 14.04
CA LYS A 104 -93.52 -36.22 14.24
C LYS A 104 -92.59 -36.09 13.03
N ARG A 105 -93.12 -36.26 11.81
CA ARG A 105 -92.31 -36.09 10.59
C ARG A 105 -91.76 -34.66 10.48
N ALA A 106 -92.59 -33.66 10.71
CA ALA A 106 -92.15 -32.27 10.69
C ALA A 106 -91.08 -31.98 11.77
N TYR A 107 -91.21 -32.57 12.96
CA TYR A 107 -90.19 -32.45 14.01
C TYR A 107 -88.88 -33.13 13.61
N ASP A 108 -88.95 -34.34 13.04
CA ASP A 108 -87.77 -35.10 12.59
C ASP A 108 -87.04 -34.35 11.47
N ASP A 109 -87.77 -33.78 10.50
CA ASP A 109 -87.20 -32.97 9.42
C ASP A 109 -86.45 -31.74 9.99
N VAL A 110 -87.07 -31.01 10.93
CA VAL A 110 -86.44 -29.87 11.59
C VAL A 110 -85.22 -30.30 12.43
N ALA A 111 -85.29 -31.47 13.08
CA ALA A 111 -84.15 -31.99 13.84
C ALA A 111 -82.97 -32.31 12.93
N VAL A 112 -83.21 -32.91 11.75
CA VAL A 112 -82.18 -33.18 10.74
C VAL A 112 -81.58 -31.88 10.20
N GLU A 113 -82.39 -30.88 9.87
CA GLU A 113 -81.91 -29.57 9.42
C GLU A 113 -81.07 -28.86 10.48
N ARG A 114 -81.51 -28.90 11.75
CA ARG A 114 -80.75 -28.36 12.89
C ARG A 114 -79.39 -29.04 13.01
N ASP A 115 -79.35 -30.37 12.94
CA ASP A 115 -78.11 -31.13 13.11
C ASP A 115 -77.14 -30.88 11.95
N ALA A 116 -77.65 -30.77 10.72
CA ALA A 116 -76.87 -30.36 9.56
C ALA A 116 -76.31 -28.93 9.74
N ALA A 117 -77.14 -27.98 10.18
CA ALA A 117 -76.69 -26.62 10.44
C ALA A 117 -75.62 -26.57 11.56
N GLN A 118 -75.80 -27.33 12.64
CA GLN A 118 -74.81 -27.42 13.72
C GLN A 118 -73.48 -28.01 13.23
N ALA A 119 -73.51 -29.05 12.39
CA ALA A 119 -72.31 -29.60 11.79
C ALA A 119 -71.56 -28.55 10.93
N THR A 120 -72.29 -27.77 10.11
CA THR A 120 -71.67 -26.70 9.32
C THR A 120 -71.08 -25.59 10.19
N VAL A 121 -71.74 -25.21 11.29
CA VAL A 121 -71.23 -24.21 12.24
C VAL A 121 -69.93 -24.71 12.88
N HIS A 122 -69.87 -25.97 13.32
CA HIS A 122 -68.66 -26.54 13.89
C HIS A 122 -67.51 -26.62 12.87
N GLN A 123 -67.81 -26.98 11.62
CA GLN A 123 -66.81 -26.97 10.55
C GLN A 123 -66.26 -25.56 10.31
N LEU A 124 -67.14 -24.56 10.16
CA LEU A 124 -66.72 -23.17 9.94
C LEU A 124 -65.94 -22.60 11.13
N GLN A 125 -66.32 -22.95 12.36
CA GLN A 125 -65.56 -22.58 13.56
C GLN A 125 -64.14 -23.18 13.53
N HIS A 126 -64.02 -24.44 13.11
CA HIS A 126 -62.72 -25.07 12.96
C HIS A 126 -61.88 -24.39 11.87
N GLU A 127 -62.44 -24.13 10.69
CA GLU A 127 -61.75 -23.42 9.60
C GLU A 127 -61.30 -22.01 10.04
N VAL A 128 -62.14 -21.26 10.76
CA VAL A 128 -61.77 -19.95 11.31
C VAL A 128 -60.63 -20.06 12.33
N SER A 129 -60.62 -21.09 13.18
CA SER A 129 -59.50 -21.31 14.11
C SER A 129 -58.19 -21.61 13.38
N GLN A 130 -58.22 -22.49 12.36
CA GLN A 130 -57.05 -22.80 11.55
C GLN A 130 -56.51 -21.57 10.80
N LEU A 131 -57.39 -20.78 10.17
CA LEU A 131 -56.99 -19.55 9.49
C LEU A 131 -56.41 -18.52 10.43
N ARG A 132 -56.90 -18.43 11.68
CA ARG A 132 -56.33 -17.56 12.70
C ARG A 132 -54.94 -18.01 13.12
N GLU A 133 -54.73 -19.31 13.32
CA GLU A 133 -53.42 -19.88 13.64
C GLU A 133 -52.41 -19.62 12.50
N GLN A 134 -52.80 -19.90 11.25
CA GLN A 134 -51.99 -19.58 10.07
C GLN A 134 -51.69 -18.08 9.96
N GLY A 135 -52.68 -17.22 10.25
CA GLY A 135 -52.49 -15.77 10.27
C GLY A 135 -51.48 -15.31 11.31
N ILE A 136 -51.52 -15.90 12.51
CA ILE A 136 -50.52 -15.63 13.57
C ILE A 136 -49.14 -16.12 13.14
N GLU A 137 -49.03 -17.30 12.54
CA GLU A 137 -47.76 -17.85 12.07
C GLU A 137 -47.12 -16.96 10.99
N VAL A 138 -47.89 -16.58 9.97
CA VAL A 138 -47.41 -15.68 8.90
C VAL A 138 -47.01 -14.32 9.47
N GLN A 139 -47.76 -13.79 10.44
CA GLN A 139 -47.40 -12.53 11.10
C GLN A 139 -46.08 -12.66 11.87
N GLN A 140 -45.84 -13.78 12.57
CA GLN A 140 -44.58 -14.04 13.26
C GLN A 140 -43.40 -14.21 12.30
N GLN A 141 -43.61 -14.89 11.17
CA GLN A 141 -42.60 -15.02 10.12
C GLN A 141 -42.26 -13.65 9.53
N LEU A 142 -43.27 -12.83 9.22
CA LEU A 142 -43.08 -11.48 8.72
C LEU A 142 -42.29 -10.62 9.72
N THR A 143 -42.62 -10.65 11.02
CA THR A 143 -41.86 -9.89 12.02
C THR A 143 -40.40 -10.31 12.07
N ARG A 144 -40.12 -11.63 12.06
CA ARG A 144 -38.74 -12.16 12.05
C ARG A 144 -37.97 -11.72 10.82
N GLU A 145 -38.58 -11.80 9.64
CA GLU A 145 -37.96 -11.36 8.39
C GLU A 145 -37.72 -9.84 8.39
N THR A 146 -38.64 -9.04 8.93
CA THR A 146 -38.43 -7.59 9.03
C THR A 146 -37.31 -7.21 10.00
N GLU A 147 -37.18 -7.93 11.12
CA GLU A 147 -36.08 -7.76 12.08
C GLU A 147 -34.75 -8.17 11.46
N ALA A 148 -34.68 -9.37 10.86
CA ALA A 148 -33.48 -9.84 10.16
C ALA A 148 -33.04 -8.89 9.04
N LYS A 149 -33.99 -8.36 8.26
CA LYS A 149 -33.70 -7.33 7.25
C LYS A 149 -33.17 -6.04 7.86
N ARG A 150 -33.73 -5.60 9.00
CA ARG A 150 -33.27 -4.40 9.71
C ARG A 150 -31.84 -4.57 10.22
N ASP A 151 -31.54 -5.73 10.78
CA ASP A 151 -30.21 -6.07 11.28
C ASP A 151 -29.19 -6.14 10.14
N ALA A 152 -29.55 -6.78 9.02
CA ALA A 152 -28.71 -6.83 7.82
C ALA A 152 -28.44 -5.43 7.26
N LEU A 153 -29.46 -4.54 7.22
CA LEU A 153 -29.27 -3.16 6.81
C LEU A 153 -28.34 -2.40 7.77
N GLY A 154 -28.45 -2.64 9.08
CA GLY A 154 -27.55 -2.08 10.09
C GLY A 154 -26.10 -2.53 9.87
N GLN A 155 -25.87 -3.82 9.60
CA GLN A 155 -24.55 -4.36 9.29
C GLN A 155 -23.96 -3.75 8.01
N VAL A 156 -24.77 -3.61 6.94
CA VAL A 156 -24.33 -2.96 5.70
C VAL A 156 -23.93 -1.51 5.94
N GLN A 157 -24.70 -0.75 6.74
CA GLN A 157 -24.35 0.63 7.09
C GLN A 157 -23.06 0.72 7.90
N SER A 158 -22.85 -0.20 8.86
CA SER A 158 -21.60 -0.29 9.63
C SER A 158 -20.40 -0.56 8.72
N LEU A 159 -20.51 -1.56 7.84
CA LEU A 159 -19.46 -1.90 6.87
C LEU A 159 -19.19 -0.75 5.90
N GLN A 160 -20.23 -0.02 5.46
CA GLN A 160 -20.04 1.18 4.64
C GLN A 160 -19.25 2.27 5.37
N HIS A 161 -19.52 2.46 6.67
CA HIS A 161 -18.77 3.41 7.49
C HIS A 161 -17.31 2.97 7.68
N GLU A 162 -17.08 1.69 7.96
CA GLU A 162 -15.72 1.12 8.07
C GLU A 162 -14.93 1.25 6.77
N VAL A 163 -15.54 0.92 5.62
CA VAL A 163 -14.91 1.08 4.31
C VAL A 163 -14.60 2.55 4.02
N ALA A 164 -15.50 3.47 4.36
CA ALA A 164 -15.25 4.90 4.21
C ALA A 164 -14.08 5.35 5.10
N ALA A 165 -14.03 4.91 6.36
CA ALA A 165 -12.95 5.22 7.29
C ALA A 165 -11.60 4.68 6.80
N VAL A 166 -11.54 3.43 6.36
CA VAL A 166 -10.33 2.82 5.78
C VAL A 166 -9.89 3.55 4.52
N ARG A 167 -10.81 3.95 3.65
CA ARG A 167 -10.47 4.76 2.46
C ARG A 167 -9.87 6.11 2.84
N THR A 168 -10.42 6.78 3.85
CA THR A 168 -9.88 8.06 4.33
C THR A 168 -8.50 7.90 4.96
N ASP A 169 -8.30 6.86 5.77
CA ASP A 169 -7.00 6.55 6.39
C ASP A 169 -5.95 6.21 5.33
N MET A 170 -6.28 5.35 4.36
CA MET A 170 -5.38 5.00 3.26
C MET A 170 -5.03 6.23 2.40
N ALA A 171 -5.99 7.13 2.14
CA ALA A 171 -5.72 8.37 1.42
C ALA A 171 -4.76 9.29 2.20
N GLN A 172 -4.94 9.39 3.52
CA GLN A 172 -4.04 10.16 4.39
C GLN A 172 -2.63 9.57 4.44
N GLN A 173 -2.52 8.23 4.55
CA GLN A 173 -1.23 7.54 4.54
C GLN A 173 -0.49 7.71 3.21
N LEU A 174 -1.21 7.63 2.10
CA LEU A 174 -0.64 7.82 0.76
C LEU A 174 -0.16 9.26 0.55
N GLU A 175 -0.92 10.24 1.03
CA GLU A 175 -0.50 11.65 0.99
C GLU A 175 0.72 11.91 1.88
N ALA A 176 0.76 11.36 3.09
CA ALA A 176 1.92 11.44 3.97
C ALA A 176 3.17 10.79 3.35
N ALA A 177 3.01 9.64 2.70
CA ALA A 177 4.10 8.96 1.98
C ALA A 177 4.61 9.78 0.79
N ARG A 178 3.71 10.42 0.01
CA ARG A 178 4.08 11.35 -1.07
C ARG A 178 4.88 12.53 -0.54
N GLN A 179 4.38 13.18 0.51
CA GLN A 179 5.08 14.31 1.13
C GLN A 179 6.46 13.93 1.67
N ALA A 180 6.60 12.73 2.27
CA ALA A 180 7.90 12.23 2.72
C ALA A 180 8.84 11.97 1.53
N HIS A 181 8.35 11.36 0.45
CA HIS A 181 9.12 11.14 -0.77
C HIS A 181 9.57 12.45 -1.43
N ASP A 182 8.68 13.43 -1.52
CA ASP A 182 9.00 14.74 -2.08
C ASP A 182 10.07 15.45 -1.26
N ARG A 183 9.97 15.42 0.08
CA ARG A 183 11.01 15.92 0.98
C ARG A 183 12.36 15.25 0.72
N LEU A 184 12.41 13.92 0.74
CA LEU A 184 13.65 13.17 0.47
C LEU A 184 14.23 13.49 -0.91
N THR A 185 13.37 13.64 -1.92
CA THR A 185 13.80 13.99 -3.28
C THR A 185 14.41 15.41 -3.31
N THR A 186 13.77 16.38 -2.65
CA THR A 186 14.29 17.75 -2.56
C THR A 186 15.59 17.81 -1.77
N GLU A 187 15.71 17.08 -0.67
CA GLU A 187 16.95 16.99 0.13
C GLU A 187 18.08 16.33 -0.66
N PHE A 188 17.78 15.27 -1.41
CA PHE A 188 18.75 14.62 -2.28
C PHE A 188 19.22 15.56 -3.40
N GLN A 189 18.30 16.26 -4.07
CA GLN A 189 18.64 17.26 -5.09
C GLN A 189 19.48 18.40 -4.52
N ALA A 190 19.15 18.91 -3.34
CA ALA A 190 19.93 19.93 -2.65
C ALA A 190 21.35 19.43 -2.31
N THR A 191 21.48 18.18 -1.88
CA THR A 191 22.77 17.55 -1.58
C THR A 191 23.61 17.39 -2.85
N VAL A 192 23.02 16.96 -3.96
CA VAL A 192 23.70 16.87 -5.27
C VAL A 192 24.15 18.25 -5.73
N ALA A 193 23.25 19.25 -5.73
CA ALA A 193 23.58 20.61 -6.13
C ALA A 193 24.70 21.22 -5.27
N ALA A 194 24.69 20.96 -3.95
CA ALA A 194 25.76 21.37 -3.06
C ALA A 194 27.09 20.70 -3.43
N ARG A 195 27.12 19.38 -3.67
CA ARG A 195 28.34 18.67 -4.10
C ARG A 195 28.87 19.17 -5.43
N ASP A 196 27.99 19.42 -6.40
CA ASP A 196 28.34 19.94 -7.72
C ASP A 196 28.94 21.35 -7.60
N ALA A 197 28.37 22.21 -6.75
CA ALA A 197 28.93 23.53 -6.47
C ALA A 197 30.34 23.44 -5.87
N THR A 198 30.55 22.55 -4.87
CA THR A 198 31.89 22.34 -4.29
C THR A 198 32.88 21.82 -5.33
N PHE A 199 32.45 20.90 -6.20
CA PHE A 199 33.27 20.36 -7.28
C PHE A 199 33.66 21.44 -8.29
N GLN A 200 32.73 22.32 -8.67
CA GLN A 200 33.01 23.46 -9.56
C GLN A 200 34.05 24.40 -8.94
N VAL A 201 33.92 24.73 -7.64
CA VAL A 201 34.92 25.56 -6.94
C VAL A 201 36.31 24.91 -6.94
N GLU A 202 36.41 23.60 -6.66
CA GLU A 202 37.70 22.90 -6.72
C GLU A 202 38.27 22.85 -8.15
N ARG A 203 37.40 22.64 -9.16
CA ARG A 203 37.80 22.67 -10.57
C ARG A 203 38.34 24.04 -10.97
N ASP A 204 37.65 25.11 -10.60
CA ASP A 204 38.06 26.48 -10.93
C ASP A 204 39.36 26.85 -10.21
N LYS A 205 39.54 26.39 -8.96
CA LYS A 205 40.80 26.52 -8.21
C LYS A 205 41.95 25.74 -8.87
N ALA A 206 41.69 24.54 -9.38
CA ALA A 206 42.67 23.77 -10.13
C ALA A 206 43.06 24.47 -11.45
N ASN A 207 42.08 25.00 -12.18
CA ASN A 207 42.32 25.79 -13.39
C ASN A 207 43.17 27.03 -13.08
N ALA A 208 42.83 27.81 -12.04
CA ALA A 208 43.61 28.97 -11.62
C ALA A 208 45.06 28.60 -11.24
N ARG A 209 45.28 27.44 -10.60
CA ARG A 209 46.64 26.93 -10.32
C ARG A 209 47.41 26.60 -11.59
N VAL A 210 46.77 25.99 -12.57
CA VAL A 210 47.38 25.66 -13.87
C VAL A 210 47.72 26.94 -14.64
N GLU A 211 46.80 27.90 -14.71
CA GLU A 211 47.03 29.21 -15.33
C GLU A 211 48.19 29.96 -14.65
N ALA A 212 48.22 29.99 -13.31
CA ALA A 212 49.33 30.59 -12.56
C ALA A 212 50.67 29.86 -12.77
N ALA A 213 50.66 28.54 -12.94
CA ALA A 213 51.85 27.77 -13.27
C ALA A 213 52.33 28.06 -14.70
N GLN A 214 51.41 28.13 -15.67
CA GLN A 214 51.71 28.51 -17.06
C GLN A 214 52.28 29.93 -17.14
N ALA A 215 51.69 30.90 -16.42
CA ALA A 215 52.17 32.27 -16.35
C ALA A 215 53.59 32.35 -15.75
N ARG A 216 53.86 31.62 -14.66
CA ARG A 216 55.20 31.52 -14.07
C ARG A 216 56.20 30.89 -15.03
N MET A 217 55.83 29.80 -15.70
CA MET A 217 56.68 29.15 -16.70
C MET A 217 57.03 30.13 -17.84
N LEU A 218 56.05 30.89 -18.34
CA LEU A 218 56.30 31.92 -19.36
C LEU A 218 57.28 32.98 -18.83
N GLN A 219 57.07 33.50 -17.62
CA GLN A 219 57.99 34.46 -16.99
C GLN A 219 59.41 33.88 -16.81
N GLU A 220 59.54 32.64 -16.36
CA GLU A 220 60.83 31.96 -16.22
C GLU A 220 61.51 31.78 -17.59
N THR A 221 60.76 31.45 -18.65
CA THR A 221 61.32 31.36 -20.01
C THR A 221 61.76 32.71 -20.55
N ASP A 222 61.02 33.78 -20.28
CA ASP A 222 61.41 35.13 -20.69
C ASP A 222 62.62 35.64 -19.89
N ALA A 223 62.67 35.40 -18.59
CA ALA A 223 63.83 35.69 -17.75
C ALA A 223 65.07 34.88 -18.19
N ALA A 224 64.90 33.60 -18.55
CA ALA A 224 65.97 32.77 -19.10
C ALA A 224 66.47 33.31 -20.46
N ARG A 225 65.57 33.76 -21.34
CA ARG A 225 65.93 34.41 -22.61
C ARG A 225 66.66 35.73 -22.39
N GLU A 226 66.22 36.56 -21.44
CA GLU A 226 66.90 37.80 -21.09
C GLU A 226 68.29 37.53 -20.49
N GLY A 227 68.39 36.58 -19.56
CA GLY A 227 69.66 36.12 -19.01
C GLY A 227 70.60 35.59 -20.10
N GLN A 228 70.08 34.80 -21.06
CA GLN A 228 70.83 34.35 -22.22
C GLN A 228 71.31 35.53 -23.08
N ARG A 229 70.45 36.49 -23.41
CA ARG A 229 70.85 37.70 -24.16
C ARG A 229 71.92 38.50 -23.44
N GLN A 230 71.81 38.66 -22.12
CA GLN A 230 72.82 39.35 -21.31
C GLN A 230 74.16 38.60 -21.32
N ALA A 231 74.13 37.27 -21.18
CA ALA A 231 75.32 36.43 -21.27
C ALA A 231 75.97 36.52 -22.67
N GLU A 232 75.17 36.47 -23.75
CA GLU A 232 75.62 36.67 -25.13
C GLU A 232 76.25 38.06 -25.31
N GLN A 233 75.67 39.12 -24.75
CA GLN A 233 76.26 40.46 -24.77
C GLN A 233 77.58 40.54 -23.99
N GLN A 234 77.68 39.89 -22.82
CA GLN A 234 78.94 39.83 -22.05
C GLN A 234 80.01 39.05 -22.81
N LEU A 235 79.65 37.92 -23.43
CA LEU A 235 80.56 37.15 -24.29
C LEU A 235 81.00 37.97 -25.50
N ALA A 236 80.10 38.73 -26.13
CA ALA A 236 80.45 39.64 -27.22
C ALA A 236 81.44 40.73 -26.76
N LYS A 237 81.22 41.34 -25.59
CA LYS A 237 82.17 42.31 -25.00
C LYS A 237 83.52 41.69 -24.66
N LEU A 238 83.55 40.48 -24.12
CA LEU A 238 84.80 39.76 -23.83
C LEU A 238 85.55 39.39 -25.11
N ARG A 239 84.84 38.95 -26.16
CA ARG A 239 85.43 38.73 -27.49
C ARG A 239 86.02 40.00 -28.06
N GLN A 240 85.29 41.12 -28.02
CA GLN A 240 85.81 42.42 -28.45
C GLN A 240 87.07 42.82 -27.67
N ARG A 241 87.08 42.69 -26.34
CA ARG A 241 88.29 42.94 -25.53
C ARG A 241 89.45 42.01 -25.89
N SER A 242 89.17 40.75 -26.16
CA SER A 242 90.20 39.79 -26.62
C SER A 242 90.75 40.19 -27.98
N GLU A 243 89.91 40.64 -28.90
CA GLU A 243 90.31 41.16 -30.22
C GLU A 243 91.15 42.45 -30.06
N ASP A 244 90.75 43.38 -29.20
CA ASP A 244 91.50 44.60 -28.85
C ASP A 244 92.86 44.26 -28.22
N GLN A 245 92.91 43.27 -27.31
CA GLN A 245 94.16 42.80 -26.74
C GLN A 245 95.04 42.13 -27.80
N GLN A 246 94.46 41.36 -28.71
CA GLN A 246 95.20 40.69 -29.77
C GLN A 246 95.76 41.70 -30.78
N THR A 247 94.99 42.72 -31.15
CA THR A 247 95.46 43.84 -31.96
C THR A 247 96.57 44.61 -31.24
N SER A 248 96.42 44.94 -29.95
CA SER A 248 97.49 45.58 -29.18
C SER A 248 98.76 44.71 -29.10
N LEU A 249 98.63 43.38 -29.00
CA LEU A 249 99.77 42.46 -29.01
C LEU A 249 100.43 42.43 -30.39
N THR A 250 99.67 42.51 -31.48
CA THR A 250 100.23 42.63 -32.82
C THR A 250 100.97 43.96 -33.02
N GLU A 251 100.42 45.08 -32.52
CA GLU A 251 101.10 46.38 -32.52
C GLU A 251 102.38 46.34 -31.68
N LEU A 252 102.34 45.73 -30.49
CA LEU A 252 103.53 45.56 -29.65
C LEU A 252 104.59 44.69 -30.33
N ARG A 253 104.19 43.63 -31.03
CA ARG A 253 105.09 42.78 -31.83
C ARG A 253 105.72 43.55 -32.99
N LEU A 254 104.94 44.39 -33.69
CA LEU A 254 105.45 45.27 -34.75
C LEU A 254 106.44 46.31 -34.18
N ASN A 255 106.12 46.92 -33.03
CA ASN A 255 107.02 47.85 -32.35
C ASN A 255 108.30 47.17 -31.86
N MET A 256 108.21 45.97 -31.29
CA MET A 256 109.38 45.14 -30.92
C MET A 256 110.22 44.78 -32.14
N ALA A 257 109.61 44.42 -33.27
CA ALA A 257 110.32 44.16 -34.51
C ALA A 257 111.02 45.42 -35.04
N ARG A 258 110.40 46.60 -34.90
CA ARG A 258 111.00 47.89 -35.23
C ARG A 258 112.20 48.21 -34.34
N ILE A 259 112.06 48.09 -33.02
CA ILE A 259 113.17 48.32 -32.06
C ILE A 259 114.33 47.34 -32.32
N ARG A 260 114.05 46.07 -32.60
CA ARG A 260 115.08 45.09 -32.99
C ARG A 260 115.81 45.50 -34.26
N ARG A 261 115.11 46.08 -35.24
CA ARG A 261 115.70 46.58 -36.49
C ARG A 261 116.59 47.80 -36.23
N GLU A 262 116.12 48.74 -35.43
CA GLU A 262 116.90 49.92 -35.01
C GLU A 262 118.15 49.52 -34.19
N LEU A 263 118.04 48.48 -33.35
CA LEU A 263 119.18 47.92 -32.61
C LEU A 263 120.19 47.26 -33.56
N ALA A 264 119.73 46.43 -34.49
CA ALA A 264 120.59 45.79 -35.50
C ALA A 264 121.29 46.83 -36.40
N ASP A 265 120.59 47.89 -36.80
CA ASP A 265 121.17 49.01 -37.56
C ASP A 265 122.20 49.78 -36.71
N GLY A 266 121.98 49.92 -35.40
CA GLY A 266 122.93 50.49 -34.45
C GLY A 266 124.18 49.64 -34.26
N GLU A 267 124.03 48.32 -34.13
CA GLU A 267 125.14 47.35 -34.04
C GLU A 267 125.97 47.32 -35.33
N ALA A 268 125.32 47.37 -36.51
CA ALA A 268 126.02 47.45 -37.79
C ALA A 268 126.85 48.75 -37.93
N ARG A 269 126.34 49.88 -37.42
CA ARG A 269 127.08 51.16 -37.38
C ARG A 269 128.28 51.09 -36.44
N LEU A 270 128.14 50.45 -35.28
CA LEU A 270 129.26 50.22 -34.34
C LEU A 270 130.33 49.33 -34.97
N ALA A 271 129.93 48.23 -35.63
CA ALA A 271 130.85 47.34 -36.33
C ALA A 271 131.64 48.06 -37.46
N ALA A 272 130.96 48.91 -38.23
CA ALA A 272 131.61 49.76 -39.24
C ALA A 272 132.61 50.75 -38.61
N MET A 273 132.26 51.36 -37.47
CA MET A 273 133.16 52.26 -36.76
C MET A 273 134.42 51.55 -36.25
N THR A 274 134.28 50.31 -35.75
CA THR A 274 135.42 49.50 -35.30
C THR A 274 136.37 49.10 -36.44
N SER A 275 135.84 48.85 -37.65
CA SER A 275 136.67 48.54 -38.83
C SER A 275 137.50 49.76 -39.25
N VAL A 276 136.88 50.96 -39.28
CA VAL A 276 137.56 52.22 -39.63
C VAL A 276 138.66 52.56 -38.59
N THR A 277 138.43 52.29 -37.31
CA THR A 277 139.50 52.45 -36.31
C THR A 277 140.63 51.45 -36.49
N GLY A 278 140.34 50.21 -36.90
CA GLY A 278 141.37 49.21 -37.21
C GLY A 278 142.24 49.62 -38.41
N GLU A 279 141.63 50.16 -39.47
CA GLU A 279 142.36 50.64 -40.65
C GLU A 279 143.27 51.84 -40.34
N ARG A 280 142.82 52.76 -39.48
CA ARG A 280 143.62 53.90 -39.02
C ARG A 280 144.87 53.47 -38.25
N ASP A 281 144.72 52.50 -37.35
CA ASP A 281 145.82 52.05 -36.50
C ASP A 281 146.87 51.26 -37.32
N GLN A 282 146.44 50.57 -38.38
CA GLN A 282 147.33 49.88 -39.32
C GLN A 282 148.15 50.87 -40.18
N LEU A 283 147.52 51.94 -40.67
CA LEU A 283 148.22 53.02 -41.39
C LEU A 283 149.24 53.78 -40.51
N ALA A 284 148.97 53.91 -39.21
CA ALA A 284 149.89 54.53 -38.26
C ALA A 284 151.18 53.70 -38.06
N LEU A 285 151.08 52.37 -38.09
CA LEU A 285 152.22 51.45 -38.00
C LEU A 285 153.11 51.50 -39.27
N GLU A 286 152.52 51.62 -40.45
CA GLU A 286 153.26 51.73 -41.73
C GLU A 286 154.04 53.05 -41.85
N LEU A 287 153.48 54.15 -41.32
CA LEU A 287 154.14 55.46 -41.23
C LEU A 287 155.34 55.47 -40.27
N ALA A 288 155.31 54.67 -39.19
CA ALA A 288 156.43 54.55 -38.26
C ALA A 288 157.59 53.74 -38.87
N ALA A 289 157.28 52.67 -39.62
CA ALA A 289 158.27 51.82 -40.28
C ALA A 289 159.06 52.56 -41.38
N THR A 290 158.38 53.37 -42.19
CA THR A 290 158.98 54.18 -43.26
C THR A 290 159.88 55.29 -42.72
N ARG A 291 159.51 55.91 -41.58
CA ARG A 291 160.38 56.88 -40.87
C ARG A 291 161.67 56.26 -40.34
N GLY A 292 161.62 55.01 -39.88
CA GLY A 292 162.79 54.27 -39.41
C GLY A 292 163.83 54.01 -40.53
N GLN A 293 163.38 53.72 -41.75
CA GLN A 293 164.25 53.45 -42.89
C GLN A 293 165.01 54.71 -43.38
N VAL A 294 164.39 55.88 -43.33
CA VAL A 294 165.00 57.15 -43.78
C VAL A 294 166.09 57.63 -42.80
N SER A 295 165.91 57.40 -41.49
CA SER A 295 166.91 57.72 -40.48
C SER A 295 168.20 56.89 -40.63
N GLY A 296 168.06 55.59 -40.93
CA GLY A 296 169.20 54.68 -41.13
C GLY A 296 170.08 55.02 -42.34
N LEU A 297 169.48 55.47 -43.45
CA LEU A 297 170.22 55.89 -44.65
C LEU A 297 171.03 57.18 -44.41
N THR A 298 170.54 58.08 -43.56
CA THR A 298 171.18 59.38 -43.30
C THR A 298 172.46 59.23 -42.46
N LEU A 299 172.47 58.29 -41.50
CA LEU A 299 173.65 57.98 -40.68
C LEU A 299 174.76 57.27 -41.47
N ALA A 300 174.40 56.45 -42.47
CA ALA A 300 175.37 55.76 -43.32
C ALA A 300 176.13 56.73 -44.25
N LEU A 301 175.46 57.80 -44.72
CA LEU A 301 176.06 58.81 -45.59
C LEU A 301 177.11 59.66 -44.86
N GLN A 302 176.83 60.06 -43.61
CA GLN A 302 177.74 60.85 -42.78
C GLN A 302 179.01 60.08 -42.38
N SER A 303 178.92 58.77 -42.23
CA SER A 303 180.07 57.89 -41.95
C SER A 303 181.02 57.72 -43.15
N ALA A 304 180.50 57.87 -44.37
CA ALA A 304 181.30 57.78 -45.59
C ALA A 304 182.06 59.09 -45.88
N GLU A 305 181.45 60.25 -45.62
CA GLU A 305 182.10 61.56 -45.77
C GLU A 305 183.28 61.76 -44.80
N ALA A 306 183.14 61.33 -43.53
CA ALA A 306 184.22 61.48 -42.54
C ALA A 306 185.50 60.69 -42.89
N ARG A 307 185.37 59.58 -43.64
CA ARG A 307 186.51 58.75 -44.07
C ARG A 307 187.23 59.30 -45.30
N ALA A 308 186.55 60.07 -46.16
CA ALA A 308 187.16 60.70 -47.33
C ALA A 308 188.05 61.90 -46.92
N VAL A 309 187.63 62.69 -45.93
CA VAL A 309 188.36 63.88 -45.45
C VAL A 309 189.67 63.51 -44.70
N ALA A 310 189.70 62.36 -44.03
CA ALA A 310 190.92 61.89 -43.35
C ALA A 310 192.03 61.45 -44.33
N ALA A 311 191.67 61.01 -45.54
CA ALA A 311 192.63 60.59 -46.57
C ALA A 311 193.31 61.77 -47.29
N GLU A 312 192.67 62.94 -47.35
CA GLU A 312 193.20 64.14 -48.03
C GLU A 312 194.20 64.94 -47.17
N SER A 313 194.09 64.86 -45.84
CA SER A 313 194.89 65.68 -44.92
C SER A 313 196.30 65.12 -44.64
N GLN A 314 196.61 63.88 -45.02
CA GLN A 314 197.96 63.31 -44.87
C GLN A 314 198.87 63.51 -46.10
N LEU A 315 198.34 64.00 -47.23
CA LEU A 315 199.12 64.27 -48.45
C LEU A 315 199.62 65.73 -48.57
N THR A 316 199.14 66.66 -47.73
CA THR A 316 199.34 68.11 -47.91
C THR A 316 200.27 68.81 -46.90
N VAL A 317 200.80 68.09 -45.91
CA VAL A 317 201.90 68.56 -45.05
C VAL A 317 203.13 67.70 -45.35
N GLY A 318 203.80 67.89 -46.49
CA GLY A 318 204.49 69.13 -46.83
C GLY A 318 205.93 69.02 -46.31
N HIS A 319 206.90 68.50 -47.06
CA HIS A 319 207.42 69.11 -48.29
C HIS A 319 207.84 70.59 -48.15
N LYS A 320 207.92 71.13 -46.93
CA LYS A 320 208.57 72.42 -46.62
C LYS A 320 209.65 72.24 -45.57
N ARG A 321 210.89 72.51 -45.99
CA ARG A 321 212.15 72.69 -45.21
C ARG A 321 213.11 71.51 -45.09
N ARG A 322 213.47 70.96 -46.26
CA ARG A 322 214.88 70.99 -46.72
C ARG A 322 215.13 72.38 -47.34
N GLN A 323 215.79 73.31 -46.65
CA GLN A 323 216.64 74.40 -47.20
C GLN A 323 217.06 75.42 -46.12
N SER A 324 218.35 75.81 -46.16
CA SER A 324 219.17 76.71 -45.31
C SER A 324 219.57 76.12 -43.93
N LYS A 325 220.82 75.71 -43.63
CA LYS A 325 222.20 76.24 -43.82
C LYS A 325 222.50 77.55 -43.08
N GLN A 326 223.36 77.40 -42.06
CA GLN A 326 224.49 78.23 -41.59
C GLN A 326 224.22 79.64 -41.02
N LYS A 327 224.34 79.76 -39.69
CA LYS A 327 225.57 80.21 -39.02
C LYS A 327 225.83 79.33 -37.80
#